data_AF-A0A1S4EZT4-F1
#
_entry.id   AF-A0A1S4EZT4-F1
#
_cell.length_a   1.000
_cell.length_b   1.000
_cell.length_c   1.000
_cell.angle_alpha   90.00
_cell.angle_beta   90.00
_cell.angle_gamma   90.00
#
_symmetry.space_group_name_H-M   'P 1'
#
loop_
_entity.id
_entity.type
_entity.pdbx_description
1 polymer ?
#
loop_
_entity_poly.entity_id
_entity_poly.type
_entity_poly.pdbx_seq_one_letter_code
_entity_poly.pdbx_strand_id
1 'polypeptide(L)'
;MLSAEERSIIQQWLIQFRLSSPVRKVCRDLSDGVLVAELLHQLFPRLVDLHNYTKGFAIARKLDNWETLNRKVLKKLGIYLTPDVIHTVANGSKDVVYDVLLEIMIKAEQQGIECL
;
A
#
# COMPACT_ATOMS: atom_id res chain seq x y z
N MET A 1 9.07 -13.76 -5.91
CA MET A 1 7.76 -14.19 -5.38
C MET A 1 7.94 -14.48 -3.91
N LEU A 2 7.21 -13.78 -3.04
CA LEU A 2 7.32 -13.94 -1.59
C LEU A 2 6.80 -15.30 -1.11
N SER A 3 7.49 -15.87 -0.12
CA SER A 3 7.13 -17.11 0.56
C SER A 3 5.82 -16.96 1.36
N ALA A 4 5.28 -18.08 1.85
CA ALA A 4 4.10 -18.02 2.71
C ALA A 4 4.41 -17.32 4.04
N GLU A 5 5.61 -17.57 4.58
CA GLU A 5 6.13 -16.98 5.81
C GLU A 5 6.31 -15.47 5.68
N GLU A 6 6.94 -14.99 4.60
CA GLU A 6 7.13 -13.56 4.33
C GLU A 6 5.78 -12.83 4.22
N ARG A 7 4.80 -13.44 3.55
CA ARG A 7 3.44 -12.89 3.47
C ARG A 7 2.75 -12.88 4.84
N SER A 8 3.00 -13.87 5.69
CA SER A 8 2.47 -13.92 7.05
C SER A 8 3.03 -12.78 7.91
N ILE A 9 4.32 -12.47 7.78
CA ILE A 9 4.95 -11.34 8.47
C ILE A 9 4.26 -10.02 8.06
N ILE A 10 4.08 -9.79 6.76
CA ILE A 10 3.40 -8.59 6.25
C ILE A 10 1.95 -8.51 6.75
N GLN A 11 1.24 -9.63 6.85
CA GLN A 11 -0.12 -9.66 7.40
C GLN A 11 -0.17 -9.30 8.88
N GLN A 12 0.75 -9.84 9.68
CA GLN A 12 0.86 -9.52 11.11
C GLN A 12 1.17 -8.05 11.31
N TRP A 13 2.10 -7.51 10.51
CA TRP A 13 2.42 -6.10 10.47
C TRP A 13 1.19 -5.23 10.15
N LEU A 14 0.40 -5.56 9.12
CA LEU A 14 -0.80 -4.82 8.76
C LEU A 14 -1.86 -4.74 9.88
N ILE A 15 -1.97 -5.78 10.71
CA ILE A 15 -2.95 -5.84 11.81
C ILE A 15 -2.66 -4.80 12.91
N GLN A 16 -1.43 -4.31 12.99
CA GLN A 16 -1.03 -3.30 13.98
C GLN A 16 -1.61 -1.92 13.68
N PHE A 17 -2.00 -1.66 12.44
CA PHE A 17 -2.50 -0.36 12.00
C PHE A 17 -4.01 -0.23 12.23
N ARG A 18 -4.43 0.97 12.62
CA ARG A 18 -5.85 1.31 12.75
C ARG A 18 -6.42 1.74 11.40
N LEU A 19 -6.75 0.78 10.55
CA LEU A 19 -7.34 1.02 9.24
C LEU A 19 -8.86 1.20 9.33
N SER A 20 -9.44 1.95 8.39
CA SER A 20 -10.88 2.26 8.35
C SER A 20 -11.76 1.05 7.99
N SER A 21 -11.15 -0.06 7.58
CA SER A 21 -11.86 -1.30 7.23
C SER A 21 -10.96 -2.51 7.50
N PRO A 22 -11.54 -3.66 7.91
CA PRO A 22 -10.75 -4.85 8.21
C PRO A 22 -10.14 -5.45 6.94
N VAL A 23 -8.86 -5.79 7.00
CA VAL A 23 -8.15 -6.46 5.91
C VAL A 23 -8.33 -7.98 6.05
N ARG A 24 -9.26 -8.56 5.28
CA ARG A 24 -9.52 -10.01 5.28
C ARG A 24 -8.84 -10.72 4.12
N LYS A 25 -8.79 -10.05 2.96
CA LYS A 25 -8.15 -10.53 1.74
C LYS A 25 -7.23 -9.43 1.23
N VAL A 26 -5.98 -9.41 1.73
CA VAL A 26 -4.97 -8.35 1.47
C VAL A 26 -5.01 -7.84 0.03
N CYS A 27 -4.83 -8.72 -0.96
CA CYS A 27 -4.73 -8.32 -2.37
C CYS A 27 -6.00 -7.64 -2.90
N ARG A 28 -7.18 -8.08 -2.45
CA ARG A 28 -8.46 -7.49 -2.86
C ARG A 28 -8.70 -6.18 -2.12
N ASP A 29 -8.56 -6.22 -0.80
CA ASP A 29 -8.98 -5.14 0.09
C ASP A 29 -8.03 -3.92 -0.01
N LEU A 30 -6.77 -4.12 -0.40
CA LEU A 30 -5.80 -3.04 -0.62
C LEU A 30 -5.69 -2.62 -2.10
N SER A 31 -6.33 -3.33 -3.03
CA SER A 31 -6.21 -3.05 -4.48
C SER A 31 -6.69 -1.67 -4.89
N ASP A 32 -7.57 -1.03 -4.12
CA ASP A 32 -8.05 0.31 -4.43
C ASP A 32 -7.12 1.44 -3.97
N GLY A 33 -6.04 1.11 -3.25
CA GLY A 33 -5.04 2.04 -2.76
C GLY A 33 -5.47 2.88 -1.56
N VAL A 34 -6.73 2.82 -1.09
CA VAL A 34 -7.19 3.68 0.01
C VAL A 34 -6.61 3.22 1.35
N LEU A 35 -6.68 1.91 1.63
CA LEU A 35 -6.08 1.37 2.85
C LEU A 35 -4.54 1.51 2.86
N VAL A 36 -3.93 1.50 1.68
CA VAL A 36 -2.48 1.78 1.53
C VAL A 36 -2.18 3.25 1.82
N ALA A 37 -3.04 4.18 1.40
CA ALA A 37 -2.92 5.58 1.77
C ALA A 37 -3.07 5.80 3.28
N GLU A 38 -4.04 5.13 3.93
CA GLU A 38 -4.20 5.19 5.39
C GLU A 38 -2.98 4.67 6.14
N LEU A 39 -2.44 3.52 5.71
CA LEU A 39 -1.20 2.94 6.20
C LEU A 39 -0.04 3.95 6.08
N LEU A 40 0.16 4.50 4.89
CA LEU A 40 1.22 5.49 4.64
C LEU A 40 0.99 6.80 5.38
N HIS A 41 -0.24 7.19 5.71
CA HIS A 41 -0.53 8.35 6.52
C HIS A 41 -0.17 8.13 8.00
N GLN A 42 -0.34 6.91 8.53
CA GLN A 42 0.12 6.58 9.88
C GLN A 42 1.64 6.52 9.97
N LEU A 43 2.32 6.02 8.93
CA LEU A 43 3.77 5.96 8.86
C LEU A 43 4.41 7.32 8.56
N PHE A 44 3.86 8.04 7.57
CA PHE A 44 4.43 9.27 7.00
C PHE A 44 3.35 10.37 6.87
N PRO A 45 2.80 10.88 7.99
CA PRO A 45 1.63 11.76 7.99
C PRO A 45 1.81 13.04 7.16
N ARG A 46 3.05 13.52 7.02
CA ARG A 46 3.38 14.73 6.23
C ARG A 46 3.37 14.51 4.71
N LEU A 47 3.42 13.25 4.25
CA LEU A 47 3.49 12.93 2.82
C LEU A 47 2.12 12.63 2.23
N VAL A 48 1.16 12.23 3.06
CA VAL A 48 -0.13 11.70 2.63
C VAL A 48 -1.25 12.62 3.06
N ASP A 49 -2.04 13.03 2.08
CA ASP A 49 -3.27 13.73 2.31
C ASP A 49 -4.46 12.89 1.85
N LEU A 50 -5.22 12.38 2.82
CA LEU A 50 -6.21 11.32 2.65
C LEU A 50 -7.38 11.73 1.74
N HIS A 51 -7.69 13.03 1.63
CA HIS A 51 -8.79 13.50 0.77
C HIS A 51 -8.55 13.24 -0.72
N ASN A 52 -7.31 12.93 -1.12
CA ASN A 52 -6.97 12.60 -2.50
C ASN A 52 -7.39 11.19 -2.93
N TYR A 53 -7.80 10.33 -1.99
CA TYR A 53 -8.06 8.92 -2.26
C TYR A 53 -9.52 8.61 -1.97
N THR A 54 -10.22 8.08 -2.95
CA THR A 54 -11.64 7.76 -2.82
C THR A 54 -11.86 6.27 -3.04
N LYS A 55 -12.53 5.62 -2.09
CA LYS A 55 -12.92 4.21 -2.18
C LYS A 55 -13.71 3.95 -3.46
N GLY A 56 -13.47 2.83 -4.12
CA GLY A 56 -14.17 2.48 -5.35
C GLY A 56 -13.76 1.13 -5.91
N PHE A 57 -14.71 0.50 -6.60
CA PHE A 57 -14.49 -0.81 -7.24
C PHE A 57 -14.07 -0.70 -8.70
N ALA A 58 -14.38 0.41 -9.37
CA ALA A 58 -14.04 0.66 -10.76
C ALA A 58 -12.52 0.75 -10.95
N ILE A 59 -11.98 0.02 -11.94
CA ILE A 59 -10.54 -0.03 -12.21
C ILE A 59 -9.94 1.36 -12.44
N ALA A 60 -10.63 2.24 -13.17
CA ALA A 60 -10.18 3.62 -13.39
C ALA A 60 -9.93 4.36 -12.07
N ARG A 61 -10.83 4.22 -11.08
CA ARG A 61 -10.65 4.84 -9.76
C ARG A 61 -9.46 4.26 -9.02
N LYS A 62 -9.25 2.95 -9.10
CA LYS A 62 -8.10 2.30 -8.46
C LYS A 62 -6.79 2.79 -9.07
N LEU A 63 -6.73 2.88 -10.41
CA LEU A 63 -5.57 3.42 -11.12
C LEU A 63 -5.29 4.86 -10.69
N ASP A 64 -6.31 5.74 -10.66
CA ASP A 64 -6.15 7.13 -10.20
C ASP A 64 -5.57 7.22 -8.78
N ASN A 65 -6.06 6.38 -7.86
CA ASN A 65 -5.55 6.32 -6.48
C ASN A 65 -4.08 5.87 -6.45
N TRP A 66 -3.71 4.83 -7.19
CA TRP A 66 -2.33 4.31 -7.25
C TRP A 66 -1.36 5.26 -7.96
N GLU A 67 -1.79 5.92 -9.02
CA GLU A 67 -1.00 6.96 -9.69
C GLU A 67 -0.75 8.15 -8.76
N THR A 68 -1.76 8.53 -7.99
CA THR A 68 -1.64 9.58 -6.98
C THR A 68 -0.70 9.18 -5.85
N LEU A 69 -0.80 7.95 -5.33
CA LEU A 69 0.14 7.39 -4.35
C LEU A 69 1.56 7.42 -4.90
N ASN A 70 1.77 6.90 -6.11
CA ASN A 70 3.08 6.83 -6.73
C ASN A 70 3.71 8.22 -6.86
N ARG A 71 2.96 9.18 -7.40
CA ARG A 71 3.43 10.54 -7.67
C ARG A 71 3.65 11.37 -6.40
N LYS A 72 2.73 11.31 -5.43
CA LYS A 72 2.74 12.21 -4.26
C LYS A 72 3.50 11.65 -3.05
N VAL A 73 3.57 10.32 -2.92
CA VAL A 73 4.03 9.63 -1.72
C VAL A 73 5.21 8.70 -2.03
N LEU A 74 4.99 7.64 -2.82
CA LEU A 74 5.96 6.55 -2.99
C LEU A 74 7.29 7.03 -3.58
N LYS A 75 7.25 7.89 -4.60
CA LYS A 75 8.47 8.49 -5.17
C LYS A 75 9.32 9.24 -4.15
N LYS A 76 8.69 9.89 -3.15
CA LYS A 76 9.41 10.59 -2.07
C LYS A 76 10.06 9.62 -1.07
N LEU A 77 9.52 8.40 -0.97
CA LEU A 77 10.10 7.31 -0.20
C LEU A 77 11.15 6.52 -1.01
N GLY A 78 11.38 6.89 -2.27
CA GLY A 78 12.29 6.18 -3.18
C GLY A 78 11.70 4.89 -3.75
N ILE A 79 10.38 4.72 -3.72
CA ILE A 79 9.63 3.62 -4.34
C ILE A 79 9.07 4.12 -5.68
N TYR A 80 9.35 3.41 -6.76
CA TYR A 80 8.98 3.82 -8.12
C TYR A 80 8.17 2.74 -8.82
N LEU A 81 6.86 2.90 -8.86
CA LEU A 81 5.99 1.96 -9.57
C LEU A 81 5.89 2.35 -11.05
N THR A 82 6.08 1.37 -11.94
CA THR A 82 5.81 1.54 -13.38
C THR A 82 4.29 1.50 -13.65
N PRO A 83 3.81 2.01 -14.81
CA PRO A 83 2.41 1.88 -15.18
C PRO A 83 1.89 0.44 -15.16
N ASP A 84 2.70 -0.53 -15.57
CA ASP A 84 2.34 -1.96 -15.54
C ASP A 84 2.17 -2.49 -14.11
N VAL A 85 3.06 -2.08 -13.21
CA VAL A 85 2.96 -2.43 -11.77
C VAL A 85 1.71 -1.80 -11.17
N ILE A 86 1.43 -0.53 -11.46
CA ILE A 86 0.20 0.17 -11.04
C ILE A 86 -1.05 -0.57 -11.52
N HIS A 87 -1.08 -0.97 -12.79
CA HIS A 87 -2.20 -1.72 -13.33
C HIS A 87 -2.35 -3.08 -12.65
N THR A 88 -1.25 -3.77 -12.40
CA THR A 88 -1.25 -5.10 -11.78
C THR A 88 -1.69 -5.07 -10.32
N VAL A 89 -1.26 -4.07 -9.54
CA VAL A 89 -1.67 -3.87 -8.14
C VAL A 89 -3.12 -3.41 -8.04
N ALA A 90 -3.59 -2.56 -8.96
CA ALA A 90 -4.99 -2.12 -9.03
C ALA A 90 -5.96 -3.27 -9.36
N ASN A 91 -5.49 -4.28 -10.10
CA ASN A 91 -6.23 -5.52 -10.34
C ASN A 91 -6.14 -6.53 -9.17
N GLY A 92 -5.39 -6.21 -8.11
CA GLY A 92 -5.28 -7.04 -6.91
C GLY A 92 -4.42 -8.29 -7.10
N SER A 93 -3.42 -8.24 -7.99
CA SER A 93 -2.45 -9.33 -8.13
C SER A 93 -1.74 -9.58 -6.81
N LYS A 94 -1.74 -10.84 -6.37
CA LYS A 94 -1.19 -11.23 -5.07
C LYS A 94 0.26 -10.82 -4.94
N ASP A 95 1.09 -11.20 -5.90
CA ASP A 95 2.54 -10.99 -5.81
C ASP A 95 2.89 -9.50 -5.71
N VAL A 96 2.36 -8.70 -6.64
CA VAL A 96 2.67 -7.27 -6.69
C VAL A 96 2.14 -6.50 -5.48
N VAL A 97 0.96 -6.85 -4.93
CA VAL A 97 0.46 -6.19 -3.71
C VAL A 97 1.41 -6.44 -2.53
N TYR A 98 1.87 -7.68 -2.33
CA TYR A 98 2.80 -7.96 -1.23
C TYR A 98 4.18 -7.36 -1.47
N ASP A 99 4.69 -7.34 -2.70
CA ASP A 99 5.97 -6.71 -3.02
C ASP A 99 5.95 -5.21 -2.69
N VAL A 100 4.88 -4.49 -3.05
CA VAL A 100 4.71 -3.07 -2.69
C VAL A 100 4.63 -2.86 -1.18
N LEU A 101 3.92 -3.73 -0.46
CA LEU A 101 3.82 -3.65 1.00
C LEU A 101 5.17 -3.89 1.69
N LEU A 102 5.94 -4.86 1.20
CA LEU A 102 7.28 -5.13 1.70
C LEU A 102 8.20 -3.92 1.50
N GLU A 103 8.17 -3.29 0.31
CA GLU A 103 8.94 -2.08 0.07
C GLU A 103 8.56 -0.95 1.03
N ILE A 104 7.27 -0.74 1.30
CA ILE A 104 6.80 0.26 2.27
C ILE A 104 7.32 -0.07 3.68
N MET A 105 7.23 -1.34 4.10
CA MET A 105 7.71 -1.79 5.42
C MET A 105 9.21 -1.54 5.57
N ILE A 106 10.03 -1.93 4.59
CA ILE A 106 11.48 -1.67 4.57
C ILE A 106 11.76 -0.16 4.65
N LYS A 107 10.99 0.68 3.94
CA LYS A 107 11.16 2.14 4.01
C LYS A 107 10.79 2.74 5.36
N ALA A 108 9.79 2.19 6.04
CA ALA A 108 9.46 2.60 7.40
C ALA A 108 10.60 2.27 8.37
N GLU A 109 11.11 1.03 8.32
CA GLU A 109 12.25 0.59 9.15
C GLU A 109 13.50 1.43 8.91
N GLN A 110 13.84 1.73 7.65
CA GLN A 110 14.98 2.59 7.30
C GLN A 110 14.88 4.02 7.87
N GLN A 111 13.68 4.49 8.19
CA GLN A 111 13.45 5.80 8.81
C GLN A 111 13.32 5.71 10.34
N GLY A 112 13.61 4.55 10.94
CA GLY A 112 13.50 4.33 12.38
C GLY A 112 12.06 4.32 12.88
N ILE A 113 11.09 4.09 11.98
CA ILE A 113 9.70 3.88 12.38
C ILE A 113 9.60 2.40 12.76
N GLU A 114 9.81 2.12 14.05
CA GLU A 114 9.52 0.81 14.61
C GLU A 114 8.02 0.54 14.46
N CYS A 115 7.72 -0.45 13.63
CA CYS A 115 6.39 -1.03 13.59
C CYS A 115 6.36 -2.04 14.74
N LEU A 116 5.73 -1.62 15.84
CA LEU A 116 5.71 -2.24 17.18
C LEU A 116 5.79 -3.77 17.23
#